data_AF-A0A349Q1Z3-F1
#
_entry.id   AF-A0A349Q1Z3-F1
#
_cell.length_a   1.000
_cell.length_b   1.000
_cell.length_c   1.000
_cell.angle_alpha   90.00
_cell.angle_beta   90.00
_cell.angle_gamma   90.00
#
_symmetry.space_group_name_H-M   'P 1'
#
loop_
_entity.id
_entity.type
_entity.pdbx_description
1 polymer ?
#
loop_
_entity_poly.entity_id
_entity_poly.type
_entity_poly.pdbx_seq_one_letter_code
_entity_poly.pdbx_strand_id
1 'polypeptide(L)'
;MKTKFLFITFLIFCISQTNAQLVVGDSFNDGALTFKVENLTPLEANVTGFSGATVTNLVIPNSASSGAQTFSVVGVANNAFQAKGVVTVTFPSTLRSIGAFAFQGNGSTLISFNLTNPSALTYIGATAFAANAKLTSVNLSNTSVNFTATETNIFNNCTGITSFEMKNNTVVTLLPPAFLGTCSSLITADFSGCTNITSLSDNVFRNNSSLIVLYLGSDTPPTITSGTSGTFAGMSLTPSSRILKVPTNTGVSNFSALTAWTSLFGNIRIDQEEVQVTERPMIWVKDSEKQFILDEINNNSWKTAYFNAFRNRVKLERDSYMANRAGYLSQLPYAAGTAGQIPPFKKITDSQSTASADRTKYKNYLQSGIDSGVLYFLTGDEDYAKYSASIFYTFMKAMNKVALSDTGNFNAGWIYPADHLREARDIGAQMPILYDFIATYGNL
;
A
#
# COMPACT_ATOMS: atom_id res chain seq x y z
N MET A 1 58.18 37.25 -29.68
CA MET A 1 58.38 36.77 -28.29
C MET A 1 57.20 37.06 -27.35
N LYS A 2 56.40 38.12 -27.55
CA LYS A 2 55.29 38.50 -26.64
C LYS A 2 53.99 37.68 -26.77
N THR A 3 53.72 37.04 -27.92
CA THR A 3 52.51 36.22 -28.15
C THR A 3 52.60 34.79 -27.61
N LYS A 4 53.81 34.21 -27.51
CA LYS A 4 54.02 32.89 -26.88
C LYS A 4 53.92 32.96 -25.35
N PHE A 5 54.23 34.12 -24.74
CA PHE A 5 54.13 34.31 -23.30
C PHE A 5 52.68 34.46 -22.83
N LEU A 6 51.81 35.05 -23.66
CA LEU A 6 50.37 35.21 -23.38
C LEU A 6 49.61 33.88 -23.46
N PHE A 7 49.99 32.98 -24.37
CA PHE A 7 49.38 31.65 -24.48
C PHE A 7 49.73 30.74 -23.29
N ILE A 8 50.96 30.85 -22.76
CA ILE A 8 51.40 30.06 -21.60
C ILE A 8 50.79 30.60 -20.30
N THR A 9 50.59 31.91 -20.18
CA THR A 9 49.87 32.48 -19.01
C THR A 9 48.37 32.22 -19.05
N PHE A 10 47.72 32.14 -20.22
CA PHE A 10 46.32 31.72 -20.33
C PHE A 10 46.12 30.21 -20.06
N LEU A 11 47.09 29.37 -20.45
CA LEU A 11 47.05 27.93 -20.15
C LEU A 11 47.30 27.64 -18.66
N ILE A 12 48.14 28.44 -17.99
CA ILE A 12 48.43 28.30 -16.56
C ILE A 12 47.29 28.87 -15.68
N PHE A 13 46.54 29.88 -16.16
CA PHE A 13 45.34 30.40 -15.45
C PHE A 13 44.08 29.55 -15.67
N CYS A 14 44.03 28.69 -16.70
CA CYS A 14 42.91 27.76 -16.93
C CYS A 14 43.04 26.42 -16.17
N ILE A 15 44.17 26.15 -15.48
CA ILE A 15 44.40 24.90 -14.74
C ILE A 15 44.21 25.09 -13.22
N SER A 16 43.96 26.31 -12.73
CA SER A 16 43.78 26.56 -11.29
C SER A 16 42.34 26.55 -10.80
N GLN A 17 41.42 25.85 -11.48
CA GLN A 17 40.34 25.20 -10.72
C GLN A 17 40.90 23.85 -10.27
N THR A 18 41.70 23.87 -9.21
CA THR A 18 41.86 22.68 -8.40
C THR A 18 40.46 22.26 -8.01
N ASN A 19 39.90 21.23 -8.65
CA ASN A 19 38.82 20.47 -8.04
C ASN A 19 39.37 20.09 -6.68
N ALA A 20 38.95 20.81 -5.63
CA ALA A 20 39.36 20.50 -4.28
C ALA A 20 39.00 19.03 -4.10
N GLN A 21 40.02 18.19 -3.90
CA GLN A 21 39.79 16.76 -3.73
C GLN A 21 38.94 16.62 -2.48
N LEU A 22 37.69 16.23 -2.67
CA LEU A 22 36.77 16.04 -1.55
C LEU A 22 37.39 15.06 -0.55
N VAL A 23 37.35 15.41 0.72
CA VAL A 23 37.70 14.53 1.83
C VAL A 23 36.43 14.03 2.53
N VAL A 24 36.58 12.96 3.31
CA VAL A 24 35.49 12.50 4.18
C VAL A 24 35.03 13.65 5.08
N GLY A 25 33.73 13.91 5.09
CA GLY A 25 33.12 15.01 5.83
C GLY A 25 32.79 16.24 5.00
N ASP A 26 33.33 16.39 3.79
CA ASP A 26 33.01 17.51 2.91
C ASP A 26 31.55 17.44 2.44
N SER A 27 30.95 18.61 2.20
CA SER A 27 29.60 18.71 1.65
C SER A 27 29.60 19.20 0.21
N PHE A 28 28.67 18.70 -0.58
CA PHE A 28 28.43 19.13 -1.95
C PHE A 28 26.93 19.09 -2.26
N ASN A 29 26.51 19.86 -3.27
CA ASN A 29 25.12 19.86 -3.73
C ASN A 29 25.02 19.12 -5.06
N ASP A 30 23.94 18.35 -5.21
CA ASP A 30 23.52 17.79 -6.50
C ASP A 30 22.01 17.99 -6.66
N GLY A 31 21.63 18.81 -7.63
CA GLY A 31 20.27 19.30 -7.78
C GLY A 31 19.74 19.99 -6.52
N ALA A 32 18.55 19.56 -6.07
CA ALA A 32 17.85 20.12 -4.91
C ALA A 32 18.35 19.58 -3.56
N LEU A 33 19.36 18.70 -3.54
CA LEU A 33 19.82 18.00 -2.35
C LEU A 33 21.27 18.36 -2.01
N THR A 34 21.56 18.38 -0.71
CA THR A 34 22.92 18.48 -0.16
C THR A 34 23.35 17.11 0.33
N PHE A 35 24.61 16.77 0.08
CA PHE A 35 25.24 15.52 0.45
C PHE A 35 26.51 15.77 1.25
N LYS A 36 26.89 14.80 2.07
CA LYS A 36 28.15 14.77 2.81
C LYS A 36 28.91 13.50 2.48
N VAL A 37 30.19 13.64 2.13
CA VAL A 37 31.07 12.51 1.81
C VAL A 37 31.25 11.64 3.06
N GLU A 38 30.89 10.37 2.93
CA GLU A 38 31.00 9.34 3.97
C GLU A 38 32.27 8.52 3.79
N ASN A 39 32.59 8.15 2.55
CA ASN A 39 33.74 7.35 2.21
C ASN A 39 34.30 7.74 0.83
N LEU A 40 35.60 7.51 0.63
CA LEU A 40 36.28 7.72 -0.65
C LEU A 40 36.61 6.43 -1.38
N THR A 41 36.64 5.30 -0.68
CA THR A 41 36.92 3.97 -1.26
C THR A 41 36.02 2.90 -0.62
N PRO A 42 34.85 2.58 -1.23
CA PRO A 42 34.26 3.21 -2.40
C PRO A 42 33.77 4.65 -2.12
N LEU A 43 33.50 5.41 -3.19
CA LEU A 43 32.90 6.75 -3.11
C LEU A 43 31.45 6.64 -2.63
N GLU A 44 31.20 7.07 -1.39
CA GLU A 44 29.88 7.02 -0.76
C GLU A 44 29.55 8.35 -0.09
N ALA A 45 28.27 8.72 -0.10
CA ALA A 45 27.78 9.94 0.53
C ALA A 45 26.43 9.74 1.20
N ASN A 46 26.18 10.56 2.22
CA ASN A 46 24.90 10.65 2.92
C ASN A 46 24.16 11.92 2.50
N VAL A 47 22.86 11.83 2.22
CA VAL A 47 22.04 13.03 1.98
C VAL A 47 21.79 13.76 3.30
N THR A 48 22.04 15.05 3.35
CA THR A 48 21.95 15.88 4.56
C THR A 48 20.78 16.86 4.56
N GLY A 49 20.04 16.96 3.46
CA GLY A 49 18.82 17.74 3.36
C GLY A 49 18.69 18.44 2.01
N PHE A 50 17.91 19.52 1.98
CA PHE A 50 17.72 20.34 0.79
C PHE A 50 18.84 21.38 0.64
N SER A 51 19.31 21.58 -0.59
CA SER A 51 20.28 22.62 -0.94
C SER A 51 19.64 24.01 -1.08
N GLY A 52 18.30 24.08 -1.04
CA GLY A 52 17.53 25.31 -1.19
C GLY A 52 16.03 25.10 -0.88
N ALA A 53 15.16 25.39 -1.86
CA ALA A 53 13.72 25.23 -1.71
C ALA A 53 13.33 23.77 -1.41
N THR A 54 12.32 23.59 -0.56
CA THR A 54 11.79 22.26 -0.24
C THR A 54 11.05 21.67 -1.43
N VAL A 55 11.14 20.35 -1.59
CA VAL A 55 10.29 19.60 -2.53
C VAL A 55 9.29 18.75 -1.76
N THR A 56 8.08 18.62 -2.31
CA THR A 56 7.00 17.83 -1.71
C THR A 56 7.14 16.34 -2.02
N ASN A 57 7.51 15.98 -3.25
CA ASN A 57 7.83 14.61 -3.64
C ASN A 57 9.35 14.45 -3.64
N LEU A 58 9.88 13.93 -2.54
CA LEU A 58 11.31 13.79 -2.34
C LEU A 58 11.80 12.50 -3.00
N VAL A 59 12.67 12.63 -3.99
CA VAL A 59 13.42 11.51 -4.58
C VAL A 59 14.86 11.61 -4.11
N ILE A 60 15.29 10.66 -3.29
CA ILE A 60 16.70 10.51 -2.90
C ILE A 60 17.35 9.57 -3.93
N PRO A 61 18.28 10.06 -4.77
CA PRO A 61 18.82 9.27 -5.89
C PRO A 61 19.78 8.19 -5.41
N ASN A 62 20.01 7.15 -6.22
CA ASN A 62 21.02 6.11 -5.95
C ASN A 62 22.46 6.65 -5.95
N SER A 63 22.69 7.77 -6.63
CA SER A 63 24.00 8.40 -6.74
C SER A 63 23.89 9.92 -6.76
N ALA A 64 24.94 10.60 -6.28
CA ALA A 64 25.08 12.06 -6.34
C ALA A 64 26.46 12.43 -6.90
N SER A 65 26.53 13.50 -7.68
CA SER A 65 27.75 13.93 -8.38
C SER A 65 28.34 15.22 -7.82
N SER A 66 29.66 15.25 -7.69
CA SER A 66 30.43 16.46 -7.41
C SER A 66 31.59 16.56 -8.40
N GLY A 67 31.45 17.45 -9.39
CA GLY A 67 32.37 17.52 -10.51
C GLY A 67 32.42 16.19 -11.28
N ALA A 68 33.60 15.59 -11.39
CA ALA A 68 33.82 14.31 -12.07
C ALA A 68 33.62 13.07 -11.17
N GLN A 69 33.37 13.26 -9.87
CA GLN A 69 33.17 12.16 -8.93
C GLN A 69 31.69 11.85 -8.75
N THR A 70 31.35 10.57 -8.76
CA THR A 70 29.99 10.07 -8.49
C THR A 70 30.01 9.20 -7.23
N PHE A 71 29.22 9.58 -6.24
CA PHE A 71 29.11 8.91 -4.96
C PHE A 71 27.83 8.07 -4.92
N SER A 72 27.92 6.84 -4.42
CA SER A 72 26.73 6.06 -4.06
C SER A 72 26.05 6.69 -2.84
N VAL A 73 24.73 6.88 -2.90
CA VAL A 73 23.98 7.45 -1.77
C VAL A 73 23.60 6.32 -0.83
N VAL A 74 24.20 6.30 0.36
CA VAL A 74 24.15 5.14 1.27
C VAL A 74 23.39 5.42 2.56
N GLY A 75 23.03 6.67 2.83
CA GLY A 75 22.32 7.01 4.05
C GLY A 75 21.62 8.36 4.00
N VAL A 76 20.63 8.51 4.87
CA VAL A 76 20.00 9.79 5.20
C VAL A 76 20.57 10.27 6.52
N ALA A 77 21.16 11.45 6.56
CA ALA A 77 21.77 11.98 7.76
C ALA A 77 20.75 12.39 8.82
N ASN A 78 21.23 12.59 10.05
CA ASN A 78 20.41 13.08 11.15
C ASN A 78 19.73 14.41 10.78
N ASN A 79 18.45 14.55 11.10
CA ASN A 79 17.62 15.75 10.85
C ASN A 79 17.48 16.17 9.37
N ALA A 80 17.93 15.38 8.39
CA ALA A 80 18.03 15.82 6.99
C ALA A 80 16.74 16.41 6.42
N PHE A 81 15.59 15.79 6.75
CA PHE A 81 14.27 16.18 6.29
C PHE A 81 13.29 16.39 7.46
N GLN A 82 13.81 16.76 8.64
CA GLN A 82 13.00 17.10 9.81
C GLN A 82 12.16 18.35 9.52
N ALA A 83 10.83 18.24 9.70
CA ALA A 83 9.86 19.32 9.55
C ALA A 83 10.03 20.11 8.23
N LYS A 84 10.28 19.41 7.11
CA LYS A 84 10.48 20.03 5.79
C LYS A 84 9.25 20.03 4.88
N GLY A 85 8.12 19.52 5.35
CA GLY A 85 6.88 19.49 4.57
C GLY A 85 6.91 18.45 3.44
N VAL A 86 7.70 17.39 3.59
CA VAL A 86 7.76 16.30 2.60
C VAL A 86 6.43 15.53 2.60
N VAL A 87 5.92 15.21 1.42
CA VAL A 87 4.65 14.50 1.20
C VAL A 87 4.89 13.03 0.90
N THR A 88 5.83 12.73 0.01
CA THR A 88 6.25 11.35 -0.32
C THR A 88 7.77 11.25 -0.36
N VAL A 89 8.30 10.06 -0.07
CA VAL A 89 9.74 9.78 -0.14
C VAL A 89 10.00 8.53 -0.99
N THR A 90 10.84 8.67 -2.01
CA THR A 90 11.47 7.56 -2.72
C THR A 90 12.90 7.41 -2.23
N PHE A 91 13.20 6.25 -1.64
CA PHE A 91 14.54 5.91 -1.15
C PHE A 91 15.38 5.22 -2.22
N PRO A 92 16.71 5.39 -2.21
CA PRO A 92 17.59 4.70 -3.14
C PRO A 92 17.72 3.21 -2.75
N SER A 93 17.92 2.34 -3.72
CA SER A 93 18.16 0.90 -3.49
C SER A 93 19.49 0.64 -2.78
N THR A 94 20.41 1.60 -2.81
CA THR A 94 21.72 1.58 -2.12
C THR A 94 21.65 2.00 -0.64
N LEU A 95 20.47 2.38 -0.14
CA LEU A 95 20.32 2.88 1.22
C LEU A 95 20.67 1.81 2.28
N ARG A 96 21.52 2.18 3.24
CA ARG A 96 21.92 1.34 4.37
C ARG A 96 21.44 1.90 5.71
N SER A 97 21.29 3.23 5.83
CA SER A 97 20.95 3.87 7.10
C SER A 97 20.02 5.07 6.95
N ILE A 98 19.14 5.25 7.95
CA ILE A 98 18.34 6.46 8.13
C ILE A 98 18.67 7.03 9.50
N GLY A 99 19.14 8.27 9.54
CA GLY A 99 19.60 8.94 10.75
C GLY A 99 18.48 9.29 11.74
N ALA A 100 18.89 9.66 12.95
CA ALA A 100 17.98 10.13 13.98
C ALA A 100 17.24 11.39 13.51
N PHE A 101 15.95 11.47 13.83
CA PHE A 101 15.05 12.58 13.46
C PHE A 101 14.94 12.86 11.95
N ALA A 102 15.47 12.00 11.07
CA ALA A 102 15.64 12.28 9.65
C ALA A 102 14.35 12.76 8.94
N PHE A 103 13.19 12.20 9.27
CA PHE A 103 11.88 12.56 8.72
C PHE A 103 10.88 12.97 9.81
N GLN A 104 11.35 13.32 11.01
CA GLN A 104 10.47 13.69 12.11
C GLN A 104 9.66 14.94 11.76
N GLY A 105 8.39 14.98 12.19
CA GLY A 105 7.62 16.22 12.25
C GLY A 105 7.11 16.71 10.90
N ASN A 106 6.97 15.82 9.91
CA ASN A 106 6.27 16.09 8.65
C ASN A 106 4.76 15.75 8.76
N GLY A 107 4.18 15.84 9.96
CA GLY A 107 2.83 15.32 10.25
C GLY A 107 1.67 15.98 9.52
N SER A 108 1.86 17.16 8.94
CA SER A 108 0.85 17.80 8.07
C SER A 108 0.93 17.36 6.61
N THR A 109 1.98 16.62 6.21
CA THR A 109 2.29 16.39 4.79
C THR A 109 2.65 14.94 4.46
N LEU A 110 3.50 14.26 5.23
CA LEU A 110 4.03 12.95 4.87
C LEU A 110 2.95 11.88 4.91
N ILE A 111 2.63 11.31 3.75
CA ILE A 111 1.55 10.32 3.58
C ILE A 111 2.06 8.91 3.34
N SER A 112 3.22 8.74 2.69
CA SER A 112 3.76 7.43 2.36
C SER A 112 5.26 7.43 2.03
N PHE A 113 5.87 6.27 2.22
CA PHE A 113 7.19 5.91 1.71
C PHE A 113 7.25 4.39 1.50
N ASN A 114 8.29 3.91 0.81
CA ASN A 114 8.54 2.48 0.66
C ASN A 114 9.99 2.13 1.06
N LEU A 115 10.14 1.24 2.06
CA LEU A 115 11.43 0.73 2.55
C LEU A 115 11.67 -0.76 2.21
N THR A 116 10.86 -1.37 1.35
CA THR A 116 11.07 -2.77 0.91
C THR A 116 12.07 -2.89 -0.26
N ASN A 117 12.36 -1.80 -0.97
CA ASN A 117 13.35 -1.76 -2.04
C ASN A 117 14.82 -1.75 -1.54
N PRO A 118 15.21 -0.94 -0.53
CA PRO A 118 16.59 -0.94 -0.03
C PRO A 118 16.90 -2.20 0.79
N SER A 119 17.23 -3.29 0.11
CA SER A 119 17.55 -4.59 0.74
C SER A 119 18.77 -4.53 1.67
N ALA A 120 19.62 -3.51 1.51
CA ALA A 120 20.79 -3.26 2.34
C ALA A 120 20.51 -2.39 3.58
N LEU A 121 19.26 -1.97 3.80
CA LEU A 121 18.89 -1.16 4.97
C LEU A 121 19.03 -1.97 6.26
N THR A 122 19.92 -1.51 7.14
CA THR A 122 20.22 -2.16 8.43
C THR A 122 20.00 -1.26 9.64
N TYR A 123 19.82 0.05 9.44
CA TYR A 123 19.71 1.02 10.54
C TYR A 123 18.62 2.07 10.32
N ILE A 124 17.78 2.28 11.34
CA ILE A 124 16.85 3.41 11.46
C ILE A 124 17.03 4.05 12.83
N GLY A 125 17.43 5.32 12.85
CA GLY A 125 17.77 6.03 14.06
C GLY A 125 16.57 6.42 14.92
N ALA A 126 16.87 6.81 16.16
CA ALA A 126 15.86 7.28 17.11
C ALA A 126 15.01 8.41 16.52
N THR A 127 13.69 8.32 16.72
CA THR A 127 12.71 9.35 16.32
C THR A 127 12.69 9.63 14.81
N ALA A 128 13.29 8.76 13.96
CA ALA A 128 13.46 9.01 12.53
C ALA A 128 12.16 9.39 11.81
N PHE A 129 11.02 8.77 12.18
CA PHE A 129 9.72 8.99 11.55
C PHE A 129 8.66 9.47 12.54
N ALA A 130 9.02 9.97 13.72
CA ALA A 130 8.03 10.36 14.72
C ALA A 130 7.21 11.59 14.30
N ALA A 131 6.01 11.72 14.86
CA ALA A 131 5.09 12.84 14.64
C ALA A 131 4.69 13.04 13.16
N ASN A 132 4.52 11.94 12.43
CA ASN A 132 4.01 11.94 11.06
C ASN A 132 2.53 11.51 11.01
N ALA A 133 1.64 12.41 11.42
CA ALA A 133 0.21 12.13 11.63
C ALA A 133 -0.59 11.71 10.36
N LYS A 134 -0.11 12.00 9.15
CA LYS A 134 -0.75 11.58 7.89
C LYS A 134 -0.22 10.28 7.29
N LEU A 135 0.83 9.70 7.86
CA LEU A 135 1.38 8.43 7.40
C LEU A 135 0.40 7.31 7.75
N THR A 136 -0.12 6.58 6.76
CA THR A 136 -1.21 5.60 6.97
C THR A 136 -0.72 4.17 7.15
N SER A 137 0.42 3.82 6.56
CA SER A 137 0.99 2.48 6.68
C SER A 137 2.51 2.52 6.62
N VAL A 138 3.13 1.51 7.23
CA VAL A 138 4.58 1.30 7.22
C VAL A 138 4.87 -0.16 6.94
N ASN A 139 5.77 -0.42 5.99
CA ASN A 139 6.25 -1.76 5.68
C ASN A 139 7.78 -1.82 5.78
N LEU A 140 8.27 -2.59 6.74
CA LEU A 140 9.66 -2.95 6.98
C LEU A 140 9.92 -4.45 6.79
N SER A 141 9.00 -5.16 6.11
CA SER A 141 9.12 -6.59 5.84
C SER A 141 10.32 -6.87 4.94
N ASN A 142 10.99 -7.99 5.20
CA ASN A 142 12.18 -8.44 4.49
C ASN A 142 13.36 -7.44 4.54
N THR A 143 13.32 -6.46 5.43
CA THR A 143 14.49 -5.61 5.74
C THR A 143 15.43 -6.35 6.70
N SER A 144 16.69 -5.91 6.77
CA SER A 144 17.67 -6.39 7.75
C SER A 144 17.92 -5.35 8.85
N VAL A 145 16.94 -4.50 9.12
CA VAL A 145 17.03 -3.49 10.18
C VAL A 145 17.07 -4.21 11.53
N ASN A 146 18.02 -3.82 12.38
CA ASN A 146 18.06 -4.25 13.77
C ASN A 146 18.00 -3.03 14.70
N PHE A 147 17.51 -3.23 15.91
CA PHE A 147 17.36 -2.18 16.91
C PHE A 147 18.09 -2.53 18.19
N THR A 148 18.52 -1.48 18.89
CA THR A 148 18.96 -1.54 20.28
C THR A 148 18.01 -0.70 21.12
N ALA A 149 18.20 -0.68 22.44
CA ALA A 149 17.37 0.13 23.33
C ALA A 149 17.52 1.66 23.10
N THR A 150 18.52 2.11 22.32
CA THR A 150 18.75 3.54 22.05
C THR A 150 17.92 4.12 20.92
N GLU A 151 17.42 3.29 20.00
CA GLU A 151 16.60 3.73 18.85
C GLU A 151 15.13 3.97 19.27
N THR A 152 14.93 4.88 20.22
CA THR A 152 13.59 5.16 20.77
C THR A 152 12.69 5.93 19.80
N ASN A 153 11.37 5.81 19.98
CA ASN A 153 10.36 6.67 19.37
C ASN A 153 10.31 6.65 17.82
N ILE A 154 10.80 5.61 17.14
CA ILE A 154 10.95 5.62 15.66
C ILE A 154 9.68 6.07 14.93
N PHE A 155 8.53 5.49 15.26
CA PHE A 155 7.21 5.87 14.70
C PHE A 155 6.27 6.47 15.76
N ASN A 156 6.80 6.98 16.87
CA ASN A 156 5.96 7.53 17.94
C ASN A 156 5.11 8.71 17.42
N ASN A 157 3.87 8.81 17.89
CA ASN A 157 2.90 9.86 17.53
C ASN A 157 2.61 9.94 16.02
N CYS A 158 2.71 8.82 15.30
CA CYS A 158 2.19 8.69 13.94
C CYS A 158 0.72 8.27 13.99
N THR A 159 -0.14 9.22 14.36
CA THR A 159 -1.56 8.95 14.67
C THR A 159 -2.38 8.44 13.49
N GLY A 160 -1.89 8.58 12.25
CA GLY A 160 -2.56 8.10 11.04
C GLY A 160 -2.26 6.64 10.69
N ILE A 161 -1.25 5.99 11.30
CA ILE A 161 -0.88 4.63 10.93
C ILE A 161 -2.00 3.69 11.32
N THR A 162 -2.58 2.97 10.36
CA THR A 162 -3.58 1.92 10.56
C THR A 162 -2.97 0.53 10.49
N SER A 163 -1.90 0.36 9.71
CA SER A 163 -1.18 -0.91 9.58
C SER A 163 0.34 -0.73 9.64
N PHE A 164 0.98 -1.60 10.41
CA PHE A 164 2.43 -1.72 10.48
C PHE A 164 2.85 -3.15 10.19
N GLU A 165 3.78 -3.34 9.25
CA GLU A 165 4.31 -4.65 8.88
C GLU A 165 5.83 -4.71 9.02
N MET A 166 6.33 -5.76 9.68
CA MET A 166 7.73 -6.17 9.73
C MET A 166 7.78 -7.69 9.70
N LYS A 167 7.56 -8.26 8.52
CA LYS A 167 7.56 -9.72 8.33
C LYS A 167 8.94 -10.26 8.05
N ASN A 168 9.20 -11.49 8.52
CA ASN A 168 10.40 -12.27 8.23
C ASN A 168 11.73 -11.56 8.56
N ASN A 169 11.72 -10.63 9.52
CA ASN A 169 12.95 -10.00 9.99
C ASN A 169 13.53 -10.85 11.13
N THR A 170 14.47 -11.72 10.77
CA THR A 170 15.11 -12.64 11.72
C THR A 170 16.26 -11.99 12.50
N VAL A 171 16.67 -10.76 12.18
CA VAL A 171 17.77 -10.08 12.89
C VAL A 171 17.29 -9.26 14.08
N VAL A 172 16.03 -8.83 14.11
CA VAL A 172 15.45 -8.06 15.22
C VAL A 172 15.31 -8.93 16.46
N THR A 173 15.94 -8.51 17.55
CA THR A 173 15.88 -9.21 18.85
C THR A 173 15.01 -8.49 19.89
N LEU A 174 14.74 -7.21 19.69
CA LEU A 174 13.91 -6.38 20.56
C LEU A 174 13.18 -5.29 19.78
N LEU A 175 11.99 -4.91 20.24
CA LEU A 175 11.35 -3.65 19.81
C LEU A 175 11.73 -2.52 20.77
N PRO A 176 12.27 -1.40 20.27
CA PRO A 176 12.83 -0.35 21.12
C PRO A 176 11.75 0.48 21.82
N PRO A 177 12.11 1.27 22.86
CA PRO A 177 11.14 2.04 23.61
C PRO A 177 10.31 2.98 22.75
N ALA A 178 8.98 3.00 22.97
CA ALA A 178 8.02 3.82 22.23
C ALA A 178 8.04 3.64 20.70
N PHE A 179 8.49 2.48 20.18
CA PHE A 179 8.61 2.20 18.75
C PHE A 179 7.37 2.58 17.93
N LEU A 180 6.18 2.15 18.37
CA LEU A 180 4.86 2.47 17.82
C LEU A 180 3.98 3.19 18.85
N GLY A 181 4.59 4.00 19.73
CA GLY A 181 3.84 4.73 20.75
C GLY A 181 2.88 5.76 20.14
N THR A 182 1.71 5.93 20.75
CA THR A 182 0.70 6.94 20.38
C THR A 182 0.29 6.89 18.90
N CYS A 183 0.30 5.72 18.29
CA CYS A 183 -0.27 5.47 16.97
C CYS A 183 -1.77 5.16 17.13
N SER A 184 -2.56 6.17 17.49
CA SER A 184 -3.94 5.98 17.97
C SER A 184 -4.90 5.34 16.98
N SER A 185 -4.58 5.32 15.68
CA SER A 185 -5.37 4.66 14.63
C SER A 185 -4.85 3.27 14.24
N LEU A 186 -3.80 2.75 14.91
CA LEU A 186 -3.17 1.48 14.56
C LEU A 186 -4.15 0.34 14.81
N ILE A 187 -4.54 -0.39 13.77
CA ILE A 187 -5.46 -1.54 13.83
C ILE A 187 -4.67 -2.85 13.88
N THR A 188 -3.61 -2.94 13.05
CA THR A 188 -2.81 -4.15 12.91
C THR A 188 -1.33 -3.83 13.02
N ALA A 189 -0.62 -4.62 13.84
CA ALA A 189 0.83 -4.66 13.87
C ALA A 189 1.30 -6.09 13.63
N ASP A 190 2.08 -6.29 12.58
CA ASP A 190 2.45 -7.62 12.11
C ASP A 190 3.97 -7.84 12.19
N PHE A 191 4.38 -8.73 13.09
CA PHE A 191 5.75 -9.20 13.26
C PHE A 191 5.88 -10.70 12.95
N SER A 192 5.01 -11.26 12.13
CA SER A 192 5.08 -12.66 11.69
C SER A 192 6.45 -12.97 11.06
N GLY A 193 6.98 -14.16 11.33
CA GLY A 193 8.33 -14.54 10.89
C GLY A 193 9.50 -13.82 11.58
N CYS A 194 9.26 -12.85 12.47
CA CYS A 194 10.31 -12.31 13.35
C CYS A 194 10.56 -13.26 14.54
N THR A 195 11.28 -14.36 14.28
CA THR A 195 11.43 -15.47 15.24
C THR A 195 12.30 -15.15 16.45
N ASN A 196 13.11 -14.08 16.40
CA ASN A 196 14.13 -13.78 17.39
C ASN A 196 13.77 -12.63 18.35
N ILE A 197 12.55 -12.08 18.28
CA ILE A 197 12.10 -11.03 19.21
C ILE A 197 11.93 -11.63 20.61
N THR A 198 12.74 -11.18 21.56
CA THR A 198 12.73 -11.63 22.96
C THR A 198 12.18 -10.59 23.93
N SER A 199 12.09 -9.32 23.50
CA SER A 199 11.63 -8.22 24.35
C SER A 199 10.86 -7.16 23.57
N LEU A 200 9.75 -6.72 24.13
CA LEU A 200 9.01 -5.53 23.72
C LEU A 200 9.21 -4.48 24.82
N SER A 201 10.00 -3.44 24.52
CA SER A 201 10.40 -2.44 25.52
C SER A 201 9.23 -1.59 26.04
N ASP A 202 9.55 -0.68 26.97
CA ASP A 202 8.62 0.30 27.50
C ASP A 202 7.90 1.09 26.40
N ASN A 203 6.60 1.28 26.59
CA ASN A 203 5.75 2.11 25.73
C ASN A 203 5.69 1.72 24.24
N VAL A 204 6.18 0.54 23.81
CA VAL A 204 6.17 0.13 22.38
C VAL A 204 4.80 0.35 21.72
N PHE A 205 3.71 0.02 22.41
CA PHE A 205 2.33 0.22 21.96
C PHE A 205 1.54 1.18 22.87
N ARG A 206 2.20 2.13 23.54
CA ARG A 206 1.53 3.09 24.43
C ARG A 206 0.39 3.81 23.70
N ASN A 207 -0.78 3.97 24.31
CA ASN A 207 -1.93 4.69 23.77
C ASN A 207 -2.42 4.19 22.38
N ASN A 208 -2.14 2.95 22.00
CA ASN A 208 -2.68 2.34 20.78
C ASN A 208 -4.08 1.79 21.01
N SER A 209 -5.02 2.70 21.24
CA SER A 209 -6.41 2.35 21.57
C SER A 209 -7.21 1.75 20.42
N SER A 210 -6.70 1.70 19.19
CA SER A 210 -7.35 1.04 18.05
C SER A 210 -6.77 -0.33 17.71
N LEU A 211 -5.73 -0.80 18.42
CA LEU A 211 -5.03 -2.03 18.06
C LEU A 211 -5.95 -3.23 18.28
N ILE A 212 -6.28 -3.93 17.19
CA ILE A 212 -7.14 -5.11 17.18
C ILE A 212 -6.28 -6.37 17.06
N VAL A 213 -5.32 -6.39 16.13
CA VAL A 213 -4.53 -7.61 15.84
C VAL A 213 -3.04 -7.36 15.98
N LEU A 214 -2.39 -8.22 16.77
CA LEU A 214 -0.94 -8.29 16.89
C LEU A 214 -0.46 -9.67 16.42
N TYR A 215 0.47 -9.71 15.47
CA TYR A 215 1.13 -10.94 15.05
C TYR A 215 2.54 -10.99 15.64
N LEU A 216 2.92 -12.13 16.21
CA LEU A 216 4.27 -12.40 16.69
C LEU A 216 4.85 -13.63 15.99
N GLY A 217 6.12 -13.54 15.61
CA GLY A 217 6.81 -14.61 14.87
C GLY A 217 7.37 -15.76 15.72
N SER A 218 7.14 -15.77 17.03
CA SER A 218 7.68 -16.79 17.95
C SER A 218 6.60 -17.35 18.87
N ASP A 219 6.69 -18.66 19.15
CA ASP A 219 5.87 -19.34 20.17
C ASP A 219 6.32 -19.04 21.60
N THR A 220 7.52 -18.44 21.77
CA THR A 220 8.01 -17.98 23.07
C THR A 220 7.54 -16.55 23.31
N PRO A 221 6.75 -16.28 24.37
CA PRO A 221 6.30 -14.93 24.69
C PRO A 221 7.50 -14.00 24.95
N PRO A 222 7.61 -12.87 24.24
CA PRO A 222 8.63 -11.88 24.56
C PRO A 222 8.34 -11.23 25.92
N THR A 223 9.38 -10.72 26.55
CA THR A 223 9.26 -9.96 27.80
C THR A 223 8.53 -8.65 27.51
N ILE A 224 7.55 -8.30 28.35
CA ILE A 224 6.82 -7.04 28.31
C ILE A 224 6.90 -6.34 29.66
N THR A 225 6.80 -5.02 29.66
CA THR A 225 6.80 -4.20 30.88
C THR A 225 5.40 -3.73 31.23
N SER A 226 5.14 -3.51 32.52
CA SER A 226 3.84 -3.10 33.06
C SER A 226 3.93 -1.74 33.77
N GLY A 227 2.79 -1.22 34.23
CA GLY A 227 2.71 0.08 34.89
C GLY A 227 2.52 1.25 33.92
N THR A 228 2.76 2.47 34.40
CA THR A 228 2.50 3.72 33.66
C THR A 228 3.39 3.91 32.42
N SER A 229 4.54 3.23 32.39
CA SER A 229 5.46 3.17 31.25
C SER A 229 5.50 1.80 30.58
N GLY A 230 4.54 0.91 30.87
CA GLY A 230 4.51 -0.44 30.33
C GLY A 230 4.40 -0.49 28.81
N THR A 231 4.78 -1.62 28.21
CA THR A 231 4.74 -1.87 26.75
C THR A 231 3.41 -1.45 26.12
N PHE A 232 2.29 -1.67 26.80
CA PHE A 232 0.92 -1.39 26.34
C PHE A 232 0.20 -0.31 27.17
N ALA A 233 0.95 0.59 27.83
CA ALA A 233 0.38 1.59 28.74
C ALA A 233 -0.65 2.50 28.05
N GLY A 234 -1.77 2.77 28.72
CA GLY A 234 -2.81 3.69 28.22
C GLY A 234 -3.74 3.11 27.13
N MET A 235 -3.67 1.81 26.84
CA MET A 235 -4.67 1.15 25.99
C MET A 235 -6.01 0.99 26.76
N SER A 236 -7.12 1.41 26.15
CA SER A 236 -8.44 1.48 26.80
C SER A 236 -9.46 0.41 26.34
N LEU A 237 -9.09 -0.46 25.39
CA LEU A 237 -10.02 -1.46 24.84
C LEU A 237 -10.16 -2.70 25.74
N THR A 238 -11.31 -3.36 25.68
CA THR A 238 -11.56 -4.62 26.38
C THR A 238 -10.71 -5.75 25.78
N PRO A 239 -10.08 -6.63 26.58
CA PRO A 239 -9.21 -7.69 26.06
C PRO A 239 -9.89 -8.60 25.03
N SER A 240 -11.19 -8.88 25.20
CA SER A 240 -12.01 -9.69 24.30
C SER A 240 -12.15 -9.15 22.87
N SER A 241 -11.83 -7.88 22.62
CA SER A 241 -11.85 -7.29 21.27
C SER A 241 -10.50 -7.36 20.55
N ARG A 242 -9.46 -7.90 21.21
CA ARG A 242 -8.11 -8.01 20.66
C ARG A 242 -7.73 -9.45 20.37
N ILE A 243 -6.93 -9.62 19.33
CA ILE A 243 -6.45 -10.88 18.81
C ILE A 243 -4.92 -10.86 18.81
N LEU A 244 -4.33 -11.86 19.46
CA LEU A 244 -2.92 -12.19 19.33
C LEU A 244 -2.78 -13.41 18.43
N LYS A 245 -1.99 -13.28 17.36
CA LYS A 245 -1.66 -14.33 16.41
C LYS A 245 -0.22 -14.81 16.67
N VAL A 246 -0.04 -16.12 16.83
CA VAL A 246 1.25 -16.76 17.17
C VAL A 246 1.48 -18.01 16.33
N PRO A 247 2.72 -18.45 16.06
CA PRO A 247 2.99 -19.42 14.99
C PRO A 247 2.26 -20.76 15.12
N THR A 248 2.21 -21.35 16.32
CA THR A 248 1.65 -22.69 16.52
C THR A 248 0.73 -22.79 17.74
N ASN A 249 0.08 -23.94 17.89
CA ASN A 249 -0.72 -24.25 19.08
C ASN A 249 0.12 -24.23 20.37
N THR A 250 1.42 -24.53 20.28
CA THR A 250 2.34 -24.39 21.41
C THR A 250 2.46 -22.93 21.84
N GLY A 251 2.57 -22.00 20.89
CA GLY A 251 2.50 -20.57 21.16
C GLY A 251 1.18 -20.21 21.85
N VAL A 252 0.04 -20.68 21.34
CA VAL A 252 -1.27 -20.41 21.96
C VAL A 252 -1.27 -20.83 23.44
N SER A 253 -0.76 -22.02 23.76
CA SER A 253 -0.62 -22.47 25.15
C SER A 253 0.33 -21.59 25.97
N ASN A 254 1.52 -21.26 25.44
CA ASN A 254 2.53 -20.47 26.14
C ASN A 254 2.05 -19.07 26.50
N PHE A 255 1.39 -18.38 25.56
CA PHE A 255 0.84 -17.05 25.80
C PHE A 255 -0.40 -17.07 26.69
N SER A 256 -1.26 -18.09 26.55
CA SER A 256 -2.47 -18.23 27.38
C SER A 256 -2.16 -18.51 28.85
N ALA A 257 -0.96 -19.05 29.15
CA ALA A 257 -0.49 -19.27 30.51
C ALA A 257 -0.03 -17.98 31.23
N LEU A 258 0.11 -16.85 30.51
CA LEU A 258 0.64 -15.60 31.06
C LEU A 258 -0.44 -14.53 31.20
N THR A 259 -0.76 -14.16 32.45
CA THR A 259 -1.73 -13.09 32.76
C THR A 259 -1.36 -11.74 32.13
N ALA A 260 -0.05 -11.48 32.01
CA ALA A 260 0.47 -10.29 31.35
C ALA A 260 0.01 -10.18 29.88
N TRP A 261 -0.19 -11.31 29.20
CA TRP A 261 -0.70 -11.37 27.83
C TRP A 261 -2.21 -11.52 27.76
N THR A 262 -2.83 -12.38 28.57
CA THR A 262 -4.30 -12.60 28.50
C THR A 262 -5.12 -11.42 29.01
N SER A 263 -4.58 -10.61 29.92
CA SER A 263 -5.19 -9.32 30.30
C SER A 263 -5.13 -8.28 29.18
N LEU A 264 -4.29 -8.48 28.16
CA LEU A 264 -4.20 -7.64 26.99
C LEU A 264 -4.92 -8.26 25.79
N PHE A 265 -4.80 -9.55 25.53
CA PHE A 265 -5.37 -10.20 24.36
C PHE A 265 -6.28 -11.34 24.80
N GLY A 266 -7.59 -11.11 24.73
CA GLY A 266 -8.61 -12.09 25.13
C GLY A 266 -8.81 -13.20 24.09
N ASN A 267 -8.31 -13.02 22.87
CA ASN A 267 -8.29 -14.06 21.84
C ASN A 267 -6.85 -14.33 21.42
N ILE A 268 -6.28 -15.46 21.85
CA ILE A 268 -4.96 -15.92 21.37
C ILE A 268 -5.22 -17.08 20.42
N ARG A 269 -4.73 -16.99 19.19
CA ARG A 269 -4.99 -17.98 18.14
C ARG A 269 -3.73 -18.21 17.32
N ILE A 270 -3.67 -19.36 16.69
CA ILE A 270 -2.63 -19.66 15.71
C ILE A 270 -2.67 -18.66 14.56
N ASP A 271 -1.50 -18.22 14.16
CA ASP A 271 -1.17 -17.66 12.85
C ASP A 271 -1.04 -18.83 11.86
N GLN A 272 -2.05 -19.70 11.85
CA GLN A 272 -2.38 -20.31 10.58
C GLN A 272 -2.83 -19.15 9.71
N GLU A 273 -2.46 -19.19 8.45
CA GLU A 273 -3.20 -18.46 7.43
C GLU A 273 -4.70 -18.79 7.56
N GLU A 274 -5.41 -18.10 8.45
CA GLU A 274 -6.56 -17.36 7.99
C GLU A 274 -5.97 -16.16 7.25
N VAL A 275 -5.55 -16.41 6.00
CA VAL A 275 -5.89 -15.45 4.97
C VAL A 275 -7.42 -15.43 4.91
N GLN A 276 -8.00 -14.71 5.86
CA GLN A 276 -9.16 -13.87 5.65
C GLN A 276 -8.76 -12.44 6.05
N VAL A 277 -7.60 -11.97 5.57
CA VAL A 277 -7.75 -10.83 4.65
C VAL A 277 -8.69 -11.40 3.61
N THR A 278 -9.89 -10.87 3.46
CA THR A 278 -10.56 -11.10 2.20
C THR A 278 -9.69 -10.38 1.16
N GLU A 279 -8.53 -10.94 0.79
CA GLU A 279 -8.12 -10.97 -0.60
C GLU A 279 -9.24 -11.79 -1.23
N ARG A 280 -10.36 -11.07 -1.47
CA ARG A 280 -11.43 -11.55 -2.34
C ARG A 280 -10.68 -11.96 -3.59
N PRO A 281 -10.92 -13.19 -4.08
CA PRO A 281 -10.05 -13.80 -5.07
C PRO A 281 -9.98 -12.81 -6.20
N MET A 282 -8.85 -12.12 -6.34
CA MET A 282 -8.65 -11.34 -7.52
C MET A 282 -8.49 -12.37 -8.62
N ILE A 283 -9.62 -12.79 -9.20
CA ILE A 283 -9.74 -13.96 -10.07
C ILE A 283 -8.73 -13.79 -11.23
N TRP A 284 -8.42 -12.53 -11.54
CA TRP A 284 -7.55 -12.14 -12.64
C TRP A 284 -6.21 -11.52 -12.22
N VAL A 285 -6.12 -10.69 -11.16
CA VAL A 285 -4.90 -9.90 -10.84
C VAL A 285 -4.75 -9.49 -9.37
N LYS A 286 -3.63 -9.74 -8.71
CA LYS A 286 -3.40 -9.29 -7.31
C LYS A 286 -3.02 -7.81 -7.22
N ASP A 287 -3.29 -7.18 -6.07
CA ASP A 287 -2.85 -5.80 -5.80
C ASP A 287 -1.31 -5.64 -5.91
N SER A 288 -0.56 -6.66 -5.49
CA SER A 288 0.90 -6.70 -5.62
C SER A 288 1.40 -6.73 -7.07
N GLU A 289 0.57 -7.15 -8.02
CA GLU A 289 0.91 -7.22 -9.45
C GLU A 289 0.62 -5.90 -10.18
N LYS A 290 -0.13 -4.98 -9.56
CA LYS A 290 -0.56 -3.72 -10.18
C LYS A 290 0.60 -2.92 -10.76
N GLN A 291 1.67 -2.72 -9.97
CA GLN A 291 2.80 -1.90 -10.43
C GLN A 291 3.54 -2.58 -11.59
N PHE A 292 3.73 -3.90 -11.52
CA PHE A 292 4.32 -4.67 -12.61
C PHE A 292 3.51 -4.55 -13.91
N ILE A 293 2.17 -4.61 -13.84
CA ILE A 293 1.29 -4.42 -15.00
C ILE A 293 1.44 -3.02 -15.59
N LEU A 294 1.49 -1.98 -14.74
CA LEU A 294 1.68 -0.60 -15.18
C LEU A 294 3.04 -0.39 -15.85
N ASP A 295 4.11 -0.97 -15.28
CA ASP A 295 5.45 -0.91 -15.85
C ASP A 295 5.49 -1.60 -17.22
N GLU A 296 4.86 -2.77 -17.37
CA GLU A 296 4.73 -3.47 -18.65
C GLU A 296 3.95 -2.65 -19.70
N ILE A 297 2.88 -1.96 -19.28
CA ILE A 297 2.12 -1.06 -20.17
C ILE A 297 2.98 0.12 -20.63
N ASN A 298 3.78 0.71 -19.74
CA ASN A 298 4.57 1.91 -20.01
C ASN A 298 5.84 1.62 -20.82
N ASN A 299 6.46 0.45 -20.61
CA ASN A 299 7.71 0.06 -21.25
C ASN A 299 7.51 -0.65 -22.60
N ASN A 300 6.26 -0.90 -23.01
CA ASN A 300 5.95 -1.58 -24.26
C ASN A 300 4.93 -0.80 -25.10
N SER A 301 5.39 -0.26 -26.23
CA SER A 301 4.62 0.65 -27.08
C SER A 301 3.29 0.10 -27.57
N TRP A 302 3.20 -1.19 -27.92
CA TRP A 302 1.93 -1.78 -28.36
C TRP A 302 0.95 -1.96 -27.20
N LYS A 303 1.45 -2.26 -25.99
CA LYS A 303 0.62 -2.33 -24.77
C LYS A 303 0.12 -0.95 -24.37
N THR A 304 0.96 0.08 -24.46
CA THR A 304 0.56 1.48 -24.24
C THR A 304 -0.56 1.88 -25.20
N ALA A 305 -0.41 1.58 -26.49
CA ALA A 305 -1.41 1.89 -27.51
C ALA A 305 -2.73 1.17 -27.26
N TYR A 306 -2.68 -0.12 -26.94
CA TYR A 306 -3.85 -0.91 -26.57
C TYR A 306 -4.55 -0.36 -25.32
N PHE A 307 -3.79 -0.05 -24.27
CA PHE A 307 -4.33 0.50 -23.02
C PHE A 307 -5.01 1.85 -23.23
N ASN A 308 -4.43 2.73 -24.04
CA ASN A 308 -5.04 4.01 -24.39
C ASN A 308 -6.34 3.83 -25.20
N ALA A 309 -6.36 2.90 -26.17
CA ALA A 309 -7.57 2.59 -26.92
C ALA A 309 -8.67 2.00 -26.01
N PHE A 310 -8.30 1.09 -25.12
CA PHE A 310 -9.17 0.50 -24.10
C PHE A 310 -9.78 1.59 -23.20
N ARG A 311 -8.92 2.46 -22.63
CA ARG A 311 -9.35 3.59 -21.79
C ARG A 311 -10.31 4.50 -22.54
N ASN A 312 -10.02 4.85 -23.79
CA ASN A 312 -10.87 5.73 -24.59
C ASN A 312 -12.25 5.11 -24.85
N ARG A 313 -12.32 3.81 -25.16
CA ARG A 313 -13.60 3.11 -25.35
C ARG A 313 -14.45 3.16 -24.08
N VAL A 314 -13.90 2.74 -22.94
CA VAL A 314 -14.65 2.66 -21.67
C VAL A 314 -15.04 4.05 -21.17
N LYS A 315 -14.19 5.06 -21.40
CA LYS A 315 -14.49 6.46 -21.08
C LYS A 315 -15.79 6.95 -21.72
N LEU A 316 -16.08 6.59 -22.98
CA LEU A 316 -17.31 7.03 -23.66
C LEU A 316 -18.57 6.49 -22.97
N GLU A 317 -18.53 5.22 -22.55
CA GLU A 317 -19.64 4.55 -21.88
C GLU A 317 -19.82 5.09 -20.44
N ARG A 318 -18.71 5.26 -19.71
CA ARG A 318 -18.69 5.87 -18.39
C ARG A 318 -19.22 7.31 -18.43
N ASP A 319 -18.77 8.13 -19.38
CA ASP A 319 -19.20 9.53 -19.49
C ASP A 319 -20.70 9.62 -19.81
N SER A 320 -21.22 8.71 -20.65
CA SER A 320 -22.66 8.59 -20.91
C SER A 320 -23.44 8.22 -19.64
N TYR A 321 -22.92 7.29 -18.84
CA TYR A 321 -23.48 6.95 -17.53
C TYR A 321 -23.45 8.14 -16.55
N MET A 322 -22.33 8.86 -16.46
CA MET A 322 -22.18 10.00 -15.55
C MET A 322 -23.12 11.16 -15.92
N ALA A 323 -23.37 11.37 -17.22
CA ALA A 323 -24.28 12.41 -17.69
C ALA A 323 -25.75 12.12 -17.34
N ASN A 324 -26.17 10.84 -17.37
CA ASN A 324 -27.53 10.45 -16.99
C ASN A 324 -27.58 9.00 -16.47
N ARG A 325 -27.27 8.82 -15.18
CA ARG A 325 -27.25 7.51 -14.53
C ARG A 325 -28.57 6.74 -14.69
N ALA A 326 -29.69 7.40 -14.38
CA ALA A 326 -31.00 6.75 -14.38
C ALA A 326 -31.41 6.33 -15.80
N GLY A 327 -31.20 7.22 -16.78
CA GLY A 327 -31.47 6.92 -18.19
C GLY A 327 -30.50 5.91 -18.81
N TYR A 328 -29.27 5.81 -18.31
CA TYR A 328 -28.32 4.79 -18.74
C TYR A 328 -28.73 3.39 -18.24
N LEU A 329 -29.03 3.27 -16.95
CA LEU A 329 -29.38 1.99 -16.32
C LEU A 329 -30.79 1.50 -16.68
N SER A 330 -31.70 2.38 -17.08
CA SER A 330 -33.06 2.02 -17.51
C SER A 330 -33.12 1.32 -18.86
N GLN A 331 -32.04 1.34 -19.65
CA GLN A 331 -31.98 0.66 -20.96
C GLN A 331 -31.78 -0.86 -20.88
N LEU A 332 -31.41 -1.36 -19.69
CA LEU A 332 -31.33 -2.79 -19.41
C LEU A 332 -32.71 -3.46 -19.59
N PRO A 333 -32.77 -4.73 -20.03
CA PRO A 333 -34.05 -5.42 -20.22
C PRO A 333 -34.74 -5.76 -18.89
N TYR A 334 -35.71 -4.95 -18.48
CA TYR A 334 -36.53 -5.22 -17.30
C TYR A 334 -37.87 -5.86 -17.65
N ALA A 335 -38.39 -6.68 -16.73
CA ALA A 335 -39.80 -7.04 -16.69
C ALA A 335 -40.60 -5.97 -15.90
N ALA A 336 -41.92 -6.12 -15.88
CA ALA A 336 -42.77 -5.25 -15.06
C ALA A 336 -42.36 -5.34 -13.58
N GLY A 337 -42.41 -4.21 -12.87
CA GLY A 337 -42.03 -4.13 -11.46
C GLY A 337 -42.71 -2.98 -10.73
N THR A 338 -42.37 -2.84 -9.45
CA THR A 338 -42.95 -1.84 -8.56
C THR A 338 -42.28 -0.47 -8.75
N ALA A 339 -43.08 0.60 -8.78
CA ALA A 339 -42.58 1.97 -8.84
C ALA A 339 -41.61 2.28 -7.69
N GLY A 340 -40.55 3.02 -7.98
CA GLY A 340 -39.53 3.40 -6.99
C GLY A 340 -38.53 2.29 -6.63
N GLN A 341 -38.61 1.12 -7.27
CA GLN A 341 -37.66 0.03 -7.08
C GLN A 341 -37.02 -0.39 -8.41
N ILE A 342 -35.82 -0.99 -8.34
CA ILE A 342 -35.24 -1.69 -9.49
C ILE A 342 -36.15 -2.89 -9.83
N PRO A 343 -36.71 -2.97 -11.06
CA PRO A 343 -37.58 -4.08 -11.46
C PRO A 343 -36.80 -5.39 -11.62
N PRO A 344 -37.48 -6.55 -11.64
CA PRO A 344 -36.84 -7.80 -12.02
C PRO A 344 -36.36 -7.76 -13.47
N PHE A 345 -35.29 -8.48 -13.77
CA PHE A 345 -34.84 -8.66 -15.15
C PHE A 345 -35.82 -9.50 -15.97
N LYS A 346 -35.89 -9.19 -17.26
CA LYS A 346 -36.74 -9.92 -18.20
C LYS A 346 -36.17 -11.32 -18.46
N LYS A 347 -37.02 -12.35 -18.31
CA LYS A 347 -36.72 -13.72 -18.75
C LYS A 347 -36.65 -13.78 -20.27
N ILE A 348 -35.61 -14.43 -20.81
CA ILE A 348 -35.38 -14.58 -22.24
C ILE A 348 -35.63 -16.03 -22.66
N THR A 349 -36.55 -16.21 -23.61
CA THR A 349 -36.75 -17.46 -24.36
C THR A 349 -36.52 -17.20 -25.84
N ASP A 350 -35.98 -18.17 -26.57
CA ASP A 350 -35.63 -18.00 -28.00
C ASP A 350 -36.85 -17.73 -28.90
N SER A 351 -38.06 -17.97 -28.40
CA SER A 351 -39.32 -17.60 -29.05
C SER A 351 -39.63 -16.09 -29.05
N GLN A 352 -38.94 -15.28 -28.24
CA GLN A 352 -39.17 -13.83 -28.17
C GLN A 352 -38.44 -13.11 -29.30
N SER A 353 -39.14 -12.21 -30.00
CA SER A 353 -38.55 -11.42 -31.10
C SER A 353 -37.38 -10.53 -30.69
N THR A 354 -37.30 -10.12 -29.41
CA THR A 354 -36.22 -9.28 -28.87
C THR A 354 -35.11 -10.08 -28.18
N ALA A 355 -35.18 -11.41 -28.14
CA ALA A 355 -34.29 -12.25 -27.33
C ALA A 355 -32.81 -11.97 -27.59
N SER A 356 -32.40 -11.87 -28.86
CA SER A 356 -31.01 -11.58 -29.22
C SER A 356 -30.55 -10.20 -28.78
N ALA A 357 -31.40 -9.17 -28.94
CA ALA A 357 -31.06 -7.80 -28.53
C ALA A 357 -30.94 -7.68 -27.00
N ASP A 358 -31.88 -8.29 -26.26
CA ASP A 358 -31.88 -8.27 -24.80
C ASP A 358 -30.66 -9.03 -24.24
N ARG A 359 -30.28 -10.17 -24.84
CA ARG A 359 -29.03 -10.89 -24.52
C ARG A 359 -27.80 -10.03 -24.71
N THR A 360 -27.68 -9.38 -25.87
CA THR A 360 -26.54 -8.51 -26.17
C THR A 360 -26.45 -7.37 -25.17
N LYS A 361 -27.58 -6.78 -24.76
CA LYS A 361 -27.59 -5.74 -23.72
C LYS A 361 -27.04 -6.23 -22.39
N TYR A 362 -27.49 -7.38 -21.88
CA TYR A 362 -26.96 -7.89 -20.61
C TYR A 362 -25.44 -8.09 -20.68
N LYS A 363 -24.96 -8.74 -21.73
CA LYS A 363 -23.54 -9.00 -21.94
C LYS A 363 -22.72 -7.73 -22.04
N ASN A 364 -23.20 -6.76 -22.83
CA ASN A 364 -22.48 -5.50 -23.02
C ASN A 364 -22.37 -4.75 -21.70
N TYR A 365 -23.46 -4.61 -20.93
CA TYR A 365 -23.41 -3.90 -19.65
C TYR A 365 -22.48 -4.58 -18.65
N LEU A 366 -22.52 -5.90 -18.53
CA LEU A 366 -21.60 -6.62 -17.64
C LEU A 366 -20.14 -6.44 -18.07
N GLN A 367 -19.86 -6.54 -19.38
CA GLN A 367 -18.52 -6.33 -19.91
C GLN A 367 -18.04 -4.89 -19.66
N SER A 368 -18.88 -3.88 -19.90
CA SER A 368 -18.58 -2.47 -19.58
C SER A 368 -18.28 -2.26 -18.10
N GLY A 369 -19.02 -2.94 -17.23
CA GLY A 369 -18.79 -2.91 -15.78
C GLY A 369 -17.44 -3.52 -15.40
N ILE A 370 -17.10 -4.67 -15.97
CA ILE A 370 -15.78 -5.31 -15.77
C ILE A 370 -14.66 -4.41 -16.28
N ASP A 371 -14.79 -3.91 -17.51
CA ASP A 371 -13.77 -3.06 -18.15
C ASP A 371 -13.52 -1.78 -17.33
N SER A 372 -14.60 -1.20 -16.80
CA SER A 372 -14.52 -0.06 -15.89
C SER A 372 -13.86 -0.44 -14.57
N GLY A 373 -14.20 -1.59 -13.99
CA GLY A 373 -13.53 -2.11 -12.79
C GLY A 373 -12.01 -2.29 -12.99
N VAL A 374 -11.61 -2.87 -14.12
CA VAL A 374 -10.19 -3.00 -14.50
C VAL A 374 -9.50 -1.64 -14.56
N LEU A 375 -10.13 -0.64 -15.17
CA LEU A 375 -9.57 0.72 -15.23
C LEU A 375 -9.48 1.36 -13.86
N TYR A 376 -10.46 1.16 -12.98
CA TYR A 376 -10.37 1.61 -11.59
C TYR A 376 -9.18 0.96 -10.88
N PHE A 377 -9.01 -0.35 -10.98
CA PHE A 377 -7.85 -1.06 -10.41
C PHE A 377 -6.53 -0.47 -10.90
N LEU A 378 -6.37 -0.25 -12.21
CA LEU A 378 -5.12 0.25 -12.79
C LEU A 378 -4.86 1.73 -12.50
N THR A 379 -5.90 2.56 -12.40
CA THR A 379 -5.75 4.03 -12.38
C THR A 379 -6.08 4.69 -11.04
N GLY A 380 -6.88 4.04 -10.19
CA GLY A 380 -7.44 4.63 -8.97
C GLY A 380 -8.53 5.68 -9.22
N ASP A 381 -8.99 5.88 -10.46
CA ASP A 381 -10.05 6.84 -10.78
C ASP A 381 -11.43 6.31 -10.33
N GLU A 382 -11.96 6.95 -9.29
CA GLU A 382 -13.22 6.56 -8.64
C GLU A 382 -14.45 6.64 -9.55
N ASP A 383 -14.42 7.41 -10.65
CA ASP A 383 -15.58 7.47 -11.54
C ASP A 383 -15.76 6.17 -12.31
N TYR A 384 -14.67 5.45 -12.61
CA TYR A 384 -14.76 4.08 -13.13
C TYR A 384 -15.32 3.11 -12.07
N ALA A 385 -14.98 3.33 -10.79
CA ALA A 385 -15.50 2.51 -9.70
C ALA A 385 -17.02 2.72 -9.50
N LYS A 386 -17.48 3.98 -9.49
CA LYS A 386 -18.91 4.34 -9.38
C LYS A 386 -19.74 3.73 -10.50
N TYR A 387 -19.22 3.79 -11.73
CA TYR A 387 -19.88 3.24 -12.90
C TYR A 387 -19.99 1.71 -12.81
N SER A 388 -18.87 1.04 -12.54
CA SER A 388 -18.83 -0.42 -12.39
C SER A 388 -19.72 -0.91 -11.23
N ALA A 389 -19.63 -0.28 -10.06
CA ALA A 389 -20.46 -0.60 -8.90
C ALA A 389 -21.96 -0.41 -9.14
N SER A 390 -22.34 0.58 -9.95
CA SER A 390 -23.75 0.79 -10.30
C SER A 390 -24.29 -0.30 -11.21
N ILE A 391 -23.48 -0.81 -12.14
CA ILE A 391 -23.84 -1.98 -12.95
C ILE A 391 -23.99 -3.20 -12.04
N PHE A 392 -23.01 -3.49 -11.20
CA PHE A 392 -23.05 -4.62 -10.27
C PHE A 392 -24.30 -4.62 -9.39
N TYR A 393 -24.54 -3.49 -8.71
CA TYR A 393 -25.68 -3.32 -7.83
C TYR A 393 -27.01 -3.49 -8.56
N THR A 394 -27.11 -2.95 -9.77
CA THR A 394 -28.31 -3.07 -10.61
C THR A 394 -28.56 -4.53 -10.96
N PHE A 395 -27.55 -5.28 -11.41
CA PHE A 395 -27.68 -6.69 -11.72
C PHE A 395 -28.05 -7.52 -10.49
N MET A 396 -27.39 -7.30 -9.35
CA MET A 396 -27.71 -7.99 -8.10
C MET A 396 -29.17 -7.77 -7.68
N LYS A 397 -29.64 -6.52 -7.69
CA LYS A 397 -31.01 -6.19 -7.26
C LYS A 397 -32.06 -6.68 -8.23
N ALA A 398 -31.82 -6.59 -9.54
CA ALA A 398 -32.77 -7.03 -10.54
C ALA A 398 -32.85 -8.56 -10.63
N MET A 399 -31.72 -9.28 -10.58
CA MET A 399 -31.70 -10.74 -10.60
C MET A 399 -32.33 -11.35 -9.36
N ASN A 400 -32.09 -10.80 -8.17
CA ASN A 400 -32.65 -11.31 -6.92
C ASN A 400 -34.20 -11.33 -6.94
N LYS A 401 -34.82 -10.48 -7.76
CA LYS A 401 -36.27 -10.41 -7.93
C LYS A 401 -36.82 -11.30 -9.06
N VAL A 402 -35.97 -11.97 -9.82
CA VAL A 402 -36.43 -12.86 -10.90
C VAL A 402 -36.95 -14.15 -10.28
N ALA A 403 -38.26 -14.39 -10.44
CA ALA A 403 -38.88 -15.63 -9.96
C ALA A 403 -38.30 -16.84 -10.68
N LEU A 404 -38.00 -17.91 -9.93
CA LEU A 404 -37.59 -19.20 -10.50
C LEU A 404 -38.67 -19.75 -11.45
N SER A 405 -38.24 -20.48 -12.48
CA SER A 405 -39.17 -21.18 -13.37
C SER A 405 -39.63 -22.47 -12.70
N ASP A 406 -40.94 -22.63 -12.51
CA ASP A 406 -41.61 -23.82 -11.95
C ASP A 406 -42.10 -24.80 -13.02
N THR A 407 -41.96 -24.42 -14.29
CA THR A 407 -42.53 -25.12 -15.47
C THR A 407 -41.46 -25.75 -16.39
N GLY A 408 -40.18 -25.74 -16.01
CA GLY A 408 -39.06 -26.21 -16.84
C GLY A 408 -38.42 -27.53 -16.37
N ASN A 409 -37.60 -28.14 -17.25
CA ASN A 409 -36.71 -29.26 -16.89
C ASN A 409 -35.78 -28.85 -15.72
N PHE A 410 -35.20 -29.83 -15.00
CA PHE A 410 -34.32 -29.70 -13.81
C PHE A 410 -33.08 -28.77 -13.92
N ASN A 411 -32.98 -28.00 -15.00
CA ASN A 411 -31.82 -27.29 -15.54
C ASN A 411 -32.18 -25.85 -16.00
N ALA A 412 -33.11 -25.18 -15.30
CA ALA A 412 -33.58 -23.83 -15.64
C ALA A 412 -32.73 -22.73 -14.98
N GLY A 413 -32.28 -21.74 -15.75
CA GLY A 413 -31.70 -20.49 -15.23
C GLY A 413 -32.77 -19.49 -14.78
N TRP A 414 -32.37 -18.45 -14.06
CA TRP A 414 -33.24 -17.34 -13.65
C TRP A 414 -33.71 -16.51 -14.85
N ILE A 415 -32.77 -15.98 -15.63
CA ILE A 415 -33.01 -15.18 -16.84
C ILE A 415 -33.20 -16.08 -18.06
N TYR A 416 -32.49 -17.21 -18.12
CA TYR A 416 -32.59 -18.17 -19.21
C TYR A 416 -33.27 -19.47 -18.75
N PRO A 417 -34.60 -19.49 -18.59
CA PRO A 417 -35.32 -20.63 -18.02
C PRO A 417 -35.22 -21.92 -18.87
N ALA A 418 -34.80 -21.82 -20.13
CA ALA A 418 -34.58 -22.96 -21.01
C ALA A 418 -33.11 -23.36 -21.20
N ASP A 419 -32.14 -22.59 -20.67
CA ASP A 419 -30.71 -22.74 -20.97
C ASP A 419 -29.82 -22.21 -19.82
N HIS A 420 -29.71 -22.97 -18.72
CA HIS A 420 -28.84 -22.60 -17.58
C HIS A 420 -27.35 -22.52 -17.94
N LEU A 421 -26.87 -23.31 -18.91
CA LEU A 421 -25.47 -23.26 -19.36
C LEU A 421 -25.14 -21.91 -19.99
N ARG A 422 -26.10 -21.33 -20.73
CA ARG A 422 -25.98 -19.96 -21.22
C ARG A 422 -25.97 -18.94 -20.09
N GLU A 423 -26.80 -19.12 -19.07
CA GLU A 423 -26.81 -18.22 -17.91
C GLU A 423 -25.46 -18.15 -17.23
N ALA A 424 -24.85 -19.31 -16.98
CA ALA A 424 -23.51 -19.41 -16.41
C ALA A 424 -22.47 -18.65 -17.25
N ARG A 425 -22.54 -18.76 -18.58
CA ARG A 425 -21.58 -18.12 -19.50
C ARG A 425 -21.81 -16.62 -19.69
N ASP A 426 -23.06 -16.21 -19.90
CA ASP A 426 -23.38 -14.84 -20.29
C ASP A 426 -23.50 -13.90 -19.07
N ILE A 427 -23.76 -14.44 -17.87
CA ILE A 427 -24.00 -13.65 -16.66
C ILE A 427 -23.21 -14.19 -15.46
N GLY A 428 -23.34 -15.48 -15.18
CA GLY A 428 -22.82 -16.12 -13.97
C GLY A 428 -21.31 -15.95 -13.78
N ALA A 429 -20.53 -16.06 -14.86
CA ALA A 429 -19.07 -15.86 -14.82
C ALA A 429 -18.67 -14.38 -14.72
N GLN A 430 -19.47 -13.46 -15.26
CA GLN A 430 -19.12 -12.04 -15.32
C GLN A 430 -19.35 -11.31 -13.98
N MET A 431 -20.40 -11.69 -13.24
CA MET A 431 -20.73 -11.04 -11.96
C MET A 431 -19.62 -11.15 -10.89
N PRO A 432 -18.99 -12.32 -10.66
CA PRO A 432 -17.86 -12.43 -9.74
C PRO A 432 -16.65 -11.59 -10.18
N ILE A 433 -16.33 -11.59 -11.48
CA ILE A 433 -15.21 -10.81 -12.03
C ILE A 433 -15.45 -9.31 -11.84
N LEU A 434 -16.68 -8.85 -12.07
CA LEU A 434 -17.02 -7.46 -11.90
C LEU A 434 -16.89 -7.05 -10.42
N TYR A 435 -17.50 -7.82 -9.52
CA TYR A 435 -17.41 -7.59 -8.07
C TYR A 435 -15.97 -7.49 -7.56
N ASP A 436 -15.13 -8.38 -8.07
CA ASP A 436 -13.74 -8.49 -7.70
C ASP A 436 -12.97 -7.16 -7.88
N PHE A 437 -13.08 -6.55 -9.05
CA PHE A 437 -12.40 -5.28 -9.34
C PHE A 437 -12.92 -4.07 -8.55
N ILE A 438 -14.14 -4.11 -8.01
CA ILE A 438 -14.75 -2.99 -7.27
C ILE A 438 -14.86 -3.23 -5.78
N ALA A 439 -14.41 -4.38 -5.28
CA ALA A 439 -14.60 -4.76 -3.90
C ALA A 439 -13.97 -3.77 -2.90
N THR A 440 -12.85 -3.15 -3.29
CA THR A 440 -12.16 -2.12 -2.49
C THR A 440 -12.85 -0.76 -2.53
N TYR A 441 -13.82 -0.57 -3.44
CA TYR A 441 -14.57 0.67 -3.56
C TYR A 441 -15.73 0.71 -2.55
N GLY A 442 -15.54 1.47 -1.47
CA GLY A 442 -16.62 1.85 -0.54
C GLY A 442 -17.07 0.81 0.49
N ASN A 443 -16.30 -0.27 0.74
CA ASN A 443 -16.68 -1.39 1.61
C ASN A 443 -18.10 -1.93 1.31
N LEU A 444 -18.30 -2.39 0.07
CA LEU A 444 -19.50 -3.11 -0.39
C LEU A 444 -19.57 -4.56 0.11
#